data_AF-A0A329LDJ5-F1
#
_entry.id   AF-A0A329LDJ5-F1
#
_cell.length_a   1.000
_cell.length_b   1.000
_cell.length_c   1.000
_cell.angle_alpha   90.00
_cell.angle_beta   90.00
_cell.angle_gamma   90.00
#
_symmetry.space_group_name_H-M   'P 1'
#
loop_
_entity.id
_entity.type
_entity.pdbx_description
1 polymer ?
#
loop_
_entity_poly.entity_id
_entity_poly.type
_entity_poly.pdbx_seq_one_letter_code
_entity_poly.pdbx_strand_id
1 'polypeptide(L)'
;MDRINLLIDMMGDVDLGGAVALDYSEASLSALEAAARDRLGDPAEALDDEQQAFTAGAVAYVGEALMRVGGGRWDWAAEAPAGLTIDDPQLRQRLSGHRWRIDSAGEPDAAGFPIVRPDSASGLAALSPTHLLLQALATDQIGFLVATYGRWKEVVQAYAAQHPDWSPVKERTLADGLFSSPPPSSTLDDWLARQERRFPDWAASTGENLDYSPDSLNRLAALVLRVAPTVEAFHDPVNAEFVDAASYYLGEMLCRGYPSRWVYRDLRDEGDSITANFKIQLNDDGGFTGPYHLLSRMVRRNDPNHTRAYYDDWVS
;
A
#
# COMPACT_ATOMS: atom_id res chain seq x y z
N MET A 1 -0.42 -10.44 -1.79
CA MET A 1 0.27 -9.25 -1.22
C MET A 1 0.34 -9.45 0.30
N ASP A 2 1.30 -8.87 1.01
CA ASP A 2 1.31 -8.96 2.48
C ASP A 2 0.08 -8.22 3.05
N ARG A 3 -0.73 -8.92 3.87
CA ARG A 3 -2.04 -8.48 4.38
C ARG A 3 -1.95 -7.15 5.13
N ILE A 4 -0.82 -6.90 5.78
CA ILE A 4 -0.55 -5.67 6.49
C ILE A 4 -0.42 -4.48 5.54
N ASN A 5 0.27 -4.65 4.41
CA ASN A 5 0.43 -3.57 3.44
C ASN A 5 -0.91 -3.18 2.79
N LEU A 6 -1.78 -4.14 2.49
CA LEU A 6 -3.15 -3.85 2.06
C LEU A 6 -3.96 -3.13 3.13
N LEU A 7 -3.83 -3.54 4.39
CA LEU A 7 -4.50 -2.88 5.52
C LEU A 7 -4.06 -1.41 5.63
N ILE A 8 -2.77 -1.15 5.47
CA ILE A 8 -2.21 0.20 5.53
C ILE A 8 -2.65 1.04 4.31
N ASP A 9 -2.75 0.44 3.12
CA ASP A 9 -3.27 1.13 1.92
C ASP A 9 -4.69 1.67 2.14
N MET A 10 -5.54 0.91 2.85
CA MET A 10 -6.90 1.33 3.22
C MET A 10 -6.93 2.52 4.19
N MET A 11 -5.81 3.00 4.75
CA MET A 11 -5.79 4.29 5.47
C MET A 11 -6.20 5.46 4.57
N GLY A 12 -5.99 5.34 3.24
CA GLY A 12 -6.45 6.34 2.28
C GLY A 12 -7.98 6.48 2.22
N ASP A 13 -8.72 5.46 2.68
CA ASP A 13 -10.18 5.45 2.69
C ASP A 13 -10.78 6.05 3.98
N VAL A 14 -9.94 6.48 4.93
CA VAL A 14 -10.38 7.25 6.10
C VAL A 14 -10.66 8.69 5.70
N ASP A 15 -11.86 8.94 5.21
CA ASP A 15 -12.34 10.31 5.01
C ASP A 15 -12.91 10.89 6.32
N LEU A 16 -12.13 11.76 6.97
CA LEU A 16 -12.56 12.56 8.14
C LEU A 16 -13.27 13.87 7.75
N GLY A 17 -13.80 13.97 6.53
CA GLY A 17 -14.45 15.18 6.02
C GLY A 17 -13.46 16.30 5.66
N GLY A 18 -12.20 15.95 5.36
CA GLY A 18 -11.15 16.87 4.87
C GLY A 18 -10.64 17.94 5.85
N ALA A 19 -11.21 18.08 7.04
CA ALA A 19 -10.85 19.14 8.00
C ALA A 19 -9.70 18.77 8.96
N VAL A 20 -9.37 17.48 9.06
CA VAL A 20 -8.39 16.95 10.03
C VAL A 20 -7.23 16.30 9.29
N ALA A 21 -6.02 16.80 9.52
CA ALA A 21 -4.81 16.15 9.04
C ALA A 21 -4.52 14.90 9.89
N LEU A 22 -4.47 13.74 9.25
CA LEU A 22 -4.10 12.48 9.86
C LEU A 22 -2.56 12.40 9.98
N ASP A 23 -2.02 12.79 11.14
CA ASP A 23 -0.57 12.95 11.39
C ASP A 23 0.00 12.05 12.51
N TYR A 24 -0.81 11.12 13.01
CA TYR A 24 -0.52 10.18 14.10
C TYR A 24 -0.29 10.85 15.46
N SER A 25 -0.71 12.09 15.62
CA SER A 25 -0.74 12.80 16.91
C SER A 25 -1.92 12.36 17.79
N GLU A 26 -1.85 12.74 19.07
CA GLU A 26 -2.97 12.56 20.00
C GLU A 26 -4.23 13.32 19.53
N ALA A 27 -4.06 14.47 18.88
CA ALA A 27 -5.17 15.26 18.35
C ALA A 27 -5.86 14.56 17.18
N SER A 28 -5.10 13.99 16.24
CA SER A 28 -5.68 13.26 15.11
C SER A 28 -6.27 11.90 15.52
N LEU A 29 -5.72 11.22 16.53
CA LEU A 29 -6.38 10.06 17.15
C LEU A 29 -7.71 10.43 17.82
N SER A 30 -7.77 11.56 18.54
CA SER A 30 -9.02 12.05 19.13
C SER A 30 -10.06 12.37 18.05
N ALA A 31 -9.62 12.97 16.94
CA ALA A 31 -10.49 13.31 15.82
C ALA A 31 -10.99 12.07 15.08
N LEU A 32 -10.12 11.07 14.87
CA LEU A 32 -10.51 9.77 14.32
C LEU A 32 -11.58 9.09 15.20
N GLU A 33 -11.39 9.07 16.52
CA GLU A 33 -12.38 8.49 17.45
C GLU A 33 -13.73 9.21 17.34
N ALA A 34 -13.72 10.55 17.32
CA ALA A 34 -14.94 11.33 17.19
C ALA A 34 -15.66 11.08 15.85
N ALA A 35 -14.92 11.05 14.75
CA ALA A 35 -15.47 10.77 13.43
C ALA A 35 -16.02 9.34 13.31
N ALA A 36 -15.34 8.36 13.89
CA ALA A 36 -15.81 6.98 13.93
C ALA A 36 -17.12 6.87 14.73
N ARG A 37 -17.27 7.57 15.86
CA ARG A 37 -18.52 7.62 16.64
C ARG A 37 -19.65 8.36 15.93
N ASP A 38 -19.35 9.42 15.19
CA ASP A 38 -20.35 10.17 14.44
C ASP A 38 -20.88 9.36 13.24
N ARG A 39 -19.97 8.64 12.57
CA ARG A 39 -20.29 7.80 11.41
C ARG A 39 -20.98 6.49 11.79
N LEU A 40 -20.56 5.87 12.89
CA LEU A 40 -21.01 4.56 13.35
C LEU A 40 -21.88 4.77 14.59
N GLY A 41 -23.19 4.77 14.39
CA GLY A 41 -24.15 5.02 15.47
C GLY A 41 -24.23 3.88 16.48
N ASP A 42 -23.84 2.67 16.07
CA ASP A 42 -23.67 1.48 16.90
C ASP A 42 -22.27 0.88 16.66
N PRO A 43 -21.49 0.53 17.71
CA PRO A 43 -20.21 -0.16 17.57
C PRO A 43 -20.24 -1.41 16.66
N ALA A 44 -21.37 -2.10 16.60
CA ALA A 44 -21.57 -3.27 15.75
C ALA A 44 -21.57 -2.94 14.25
N GLU A 45 -21.90 -1.71 13.86
CA GLU A 45 -21.88 -1.24 12.47
C GLU A 45 -20.45 -1.18 11.91
N ALA A 46 -19.44 -1.02 12.79
CA ALA A 46 -18.04 -1.06 12.39
C ALA A 46 -17.66 -2.38 11.67
N LEU A 47 -18.42 -3.45 11.94
CA LEU A 47 -18.19 -4.79 11.39
C LEU A 47 -19.11 -5.12 10.21
N ASP A 48 -19.89 -4.16 9.72
CA ASP A 48 -20.70 -4.28 8.50
C ASP A 48 -19.83 -4.16 7.25
N ASP A 49 -20.15 -4.95 6.23
CA ASP A 49 -19.45 -4.93 4.93
C ASP A 49 -19.45 -3.52 4.30
N GLU A 50 -20.53 -2.74 4.50
CA GLU A 50 -20.67 -1.37 4.00
C GLU A 50 -19.68 -0.39 4.66
N GLN A 51 -19.25 -0.67 5.89
CA GLN A 51 -18.29 0.16 6.63
C GLN A 51 -16.87 -0.39 6.55
N GLN A 52 -16.65 -1.51 5.86
CA GLN A 52 -15.40 -2.26 5.89
C GLN A 52 -14.18 -1.39 5.53
N ALA A 53 -14.26 -0.60 4.45
CA ALA A 53 -13.14 0.24 4.01
C ALA A 53 -12.77 1.30 5.06
N PHE A 54 -13.78 2.00 5.60
CA PHE A 54 -13.58 2.99 6.65
C PHE A 54 -13.00 2.35 7.93
N THR A 55 -13.61 1.26 8.39
CA THR A 55 -13.17 0.56 9.61
C THR A 55 -11.75 0.01 9.45
N ALA A 56 -11.41 -0.53 8.27
CA ALA A 56 -10.06 -1.00 7.98
C ALA A 56 -9.03 0.12 8.02
N GLY A 57 -9.32 1.25 7.38
CA GLY A 57 -8.46 2.41 7.43
C GLY A 57 -8.28 2.97 8.85
N ALA A 58 -9.34 3.03 9.66
CA ALA A 58 -9.26 3.46 11.05
C ALA A 58 -8.41 2.50 11.90
N VAL A 59 -8.58 1.18 11.72
CA VAL A 59 -7.78 0.14 12.37
C VAL A 59 -6.30 0.25 11.99
N ALA A 60 -6.02 0.46 10.71
CA ALA A 60 -4.67 0.66 10.20
C ALA A 60 -4.03 1.92 10.82
N TYR A 61 -4.75 3.03 10.83
CA TYR A 61 -4.27 4.28 11.41
C TYR A 61 -3.94 4.17 12.90
N VAL A 62 -4.84 3.56 13.69
CA VAL A 62 -4.63 3.34 15.12
C VAL A 62 -3.38 2.49 15.36
N GLY A 63 -3.20 1.41 14.60
CA GLY A 63 -2.03 0.57 14.78
C GLY A 63 -0.72 1.23 14.34
N GLU A 64 -0.73 2.02 13.26
CA GLU A 64 0.42 2.81 12.84
C GLU A 64 0.81 3.87 13.88
N ALA A 65 -0.18 4.55 14.47
CA ALA A 65 0.07 5.49 15.57
C ALA A 65 0.74 4.78 16.77
N LEU A 66 0.26 3.59 17.14
CA LEU A 66 0.87 2.79 18.20
C LEU A 66 2.30 2.34 17.85
N MET A 67 2.55 1.89 16.62
CA MET A 67 3.89 1.48 16.18
C MET A 67 4.88 2.65 16.14
N ARG A 68 4.43 3.87 15.81
CA ARG A 68 5.29 5.06 15.84
C ARG A 68 5.79 5.42 17.24
N VAL A 69 5.07 5.00 18.28
CA VAL A 69 5.47 5.19 19.68
C VAL A 69 6.19 3.96 20.23
N GLY A 70 5.57 2.79 20.08
CA GLY A 70 6.04 1.53 20.67
C GLY A 70 7.13 0.82 19.87
N GLY A 71 7.40 1.25 18.63
CA GLY A 71 8.19 0.47 17.69
C GLY A 71 7.51 -0.86 17.36
N GLY A 72 8.34 -1.88 17.14
CA GLY A 72 7.91 -3.25 16.91
C GLY A 72 7.35 -3.46 15.51
N ARG A 73 6.35 -4.34 15.37
CA ARG A 73 5.83 -4.76 14.07
C ARG A 73 4.34 -5.07 14.09
N TRP A 74 3.74 -5.07 12.92
CA TRP A 74 2.45 -5.72 12.71
C TRP A 74 2.58 -7.25 12.73
N ASP A 75 1.50 -7.91 13.10
CA ASP A 75 1.33 -9.36 13.06
C ASP A 75 -0.15 -9.70 12.81
N TRP A 76 -0.44 -10.97 12.55
CA TRP A 76 -1.80 -11.49 12.40
C TRP A 76 -2.05 -12.62 13.39
N ALA A 77 -3.09 -12.50 14.22
CA ALA A 77 -3.41 -13.51 15.22
C ALA A 77 -4.84 -14.02 15.07
N ALA A 78 -5.03 -15.34 15.22
CA ALA A 78 -6.36 -15.95 15.20
C ALA A 78 -7.23 -15.49 16.38
N GLU A 79 -6.61 -15.15 17.51
CA GLU A 79 -7.26 -14.67 18.73
C GLU A 79 -6.66 -13.34 19.19
N ALA A 80 -7.47 -12.54 19.88
CA ALA A 80 -7.04 -11.28 20.44
C ALA A 80 -6.02 -11.49 21.57
N PRO A 81 -4.99 -10.65 21.69
CA PRO A 81 -4.11 -10.63 22.85
C PRO A 81 -4.89 -10.38 24.16
N ALA A 82 -4.38 -10.94 25.26
CA ALA A 82 -4.98 -10.74 26.58
C ALA A 82 -5.01 -9.26 26.99
N GLY A 83 -6.08 -8.83 27.65
CA GLY A 83 -6.22 -7.47 28.21
C GLY A 83 -7.16 -6.54 27.46
N LEU A 84 -7.70 -6.95 26.31
CA LEU A 84 -8.78 -6.26 25.61
C LEU A 84 -9.99 -7.20 25.47
N THR A 85 -10.96 -7.07 26.38
CA THR A 85 -12.23 -7.79 26.30
C THR A 85 -13.31 -6.85 25.80
N ILE A 86 -14.00 -7.26 24.73
CA ILE A 86 -15.26 -6.63 24.36
C ILE A 86 -16.31 -7.20 25.31
N ASP A 87 -16.84 -6.38 26.21
CA ASP A 87 -17.82 -6.79 27.21
C ASP A 87 -19.20 -7.00 26.59
N ASP A 88 -19.51 -6.25 25.53
CA ASP A 88 -20.75 -6.36 24.75
C ASP A 88 -20.87 -7.75 24.09
N PRO A 89 -21.89 -8.56 24.47
CA PRO A 89 -22.10 -9.90 23.90
C PRO A 89 -22.43 -9.92 22.41
N GLN A 90 -23.19 -8.93 21.92
CA GLN A 90 -23.60 -8.83 20.52
C GLN A 90 -22.40 -8.47 19.66
N LEU A 91 -21.59 -7.50 20.10
CA LEU A 91 -20.37 -7.11 19.40
C LEU A 91 -19.35 -8.25 19.37
N ARG A 92 -19.20 -8.97 20.48
CA ARG A 92 -18.33 -10.16 20.56
C ARG A 92 -18.79 -11.26 19.59
N GLN A 93 -20.09 -11.51 19.51
CA GLN A 93 -20.65 -12.47 18.55
C GLN A 93 -20.37 -12.04 17.10
N ARG A 94 -20.63 -10.78 16.75
CA ARG A 94 -20.34 -10.26 15.41
C ARG A 94 -18.87 -10.36 15.06
N LEU A 95 -17.99 -9.98 15.98
CA LEU A 95 -16.54 -10.04 15.75
C LEU A 95 -16.04 -11.46 15.51
N SER A 96 -16.60 -12.47 16.20
CA SER A 96 -16.23 -13.88 15.99
C SER A 96 -16.58 -14.39 14.59
N GLY A 97 -17.63 -13.82 13.98
CA GLY A 97 -18.06 -14.12 12.61
C GLY A 97 -17.47 -13.19 11.55
N HIS A 98 -16.88 -12.05 11.96
CA HIS A 98 -16.33 -11.07 11.03
C HIS A 98 -15.10 -11.64 10.31
N ARG A 99 -15.04 -11.36 9.01
CA ARG A 99 -13.94 -11.75 8.14
C ARG A 99 -13.39 -10.48 7.52
N TRP A 100 -12.18 -10.12 7.91
CA TRP A 100 -11.46 -9.04 7.27
C TRP A 100 -11.15 -9.42 5.81
N ARG A 101 -11.92 -8.89 4.87
CA ARG A 101 -11.71 -9.12 3.42
C ARG A 101 -10.66 -8.14 2.93
N ILE A 102 -9.41 -8.43 3.25
CA ILE A 102 -8.29 -7.65 2.75
C ILE A 102 -7.99 -8.21 1.36
N ASP A 103 -8.69 -7.70 0.35
CA ASP A 103 -8.72 -8.26 -0.99
C ASP A 103 -7.33 -8.21 -1.66
N SER A 104 -6.66 -9.36 -1.71
CA SER A 104 -6.09 -9.83 -2.98
C SER A 104 -6.58 -11.25 -3.20
N ALA A 105 -7.58 -11.38 -4.07
CA ALA A 105 -8.11 -12.67 -4.53
C ALA A 105 -8.59 -13.64 -3.43
N GLY A 106 -9.65 -13.26 -2.70
CA GLY A 106 -10.63 -14.22 -2.17
C GLY A 106 -10.09 -15.46 -1.45
N GLU A 107 -9.04 -15.36 -0.65
CA GLU A 107 -8.62 -16.45 0.25
C GLU A 107 -9.69 -16.60 1.35
N PRO A 108 -10.50 -17.68 1.37
CA PRO A 108 -11.63 -17.82 2.29
C PRO A 108 -11.21 -18.05 3.76
N ASP A 109 -9.91 -18.26 4.01
CA ASP A 109 -9.36 -18.77 5.27
C ASP A 109 -8.51 -17.74 6.04
N ALA A 110 -8.57 -16.45 5.73
CA ALA A 110 -7.92 -15.39 6.52
C ALA A 110 -8.66 -15.11 7.84
N ALA A 111 -8.82 -16.11 8.71
CA ALA A 111 -9.34 -15.93 10.05
C ALA A 111 -8.32 -15.21 10.94
N GLY A 112 -8.77 -14.24 11.74
CA GLY A 112 -7.94 -13.53 12.73
C GLY A 112 -8.03 -12.01 12.64
N PHE A 113 -7.14 -11.34 13.38
CA PHE A 113 -7.11 -9.90 13.55
C PHE A 113 -5.70 -9.35 13.35
N PRO A 114 -5.57 -8.12 12.82
CA PRO A 114 -4.30 -7.42 12.82
C PRO A 114 -3.92 -7.04 14.26
N ILE A 115 -2.66 -7.28 14.62
CA ILE A 115 -2.08 -7.05 15.94
C ILE A 115 -0.84 -6.18 15.79
N VAL A 116 -0.67 -5.22 16.69
CA VAL A 116 0.58 -4.49 16.87
C VAL A 116 1.37 -5.14 18.00
N ARG A 117 2.56 -5.65 17.68
CA ARG A 117 3.53 -6.10 18.68
C ARG A 117 4.57 -5.00 18.88
N PRO A 118 4.65 -4.38 20.06
CA PRO A 118 5.65 -3.34 20.33
C PRO A 118 7.07 -3.91 20.35
N ASP A 119 8.06 -3.03 20.38
CA ASP A 119 9.46 -3.42 20.59
C ASP A 119 9.55 -4.24 21.88
N SER A 120 10.03 -5.48 21.76
CA SER A 120 10.08 -6.45 22.86
C SER A 120 10.86 -5.97 24.08
N ALA A 121 11.81 -5.03 23.90
CA ALA A 121 12.58 -4.48 25.00
C ALA A 121 11.73 -3.61 25.94
N SER A 122 10.67 -2.96 25.42
CA SER A 122 9.80 -2.07 26.21
C SER A 122 8.93 -2.80 27.24
N GLY A 123 8.75 -4.12 27.10
CA GLY A 123 7.85 -4.91 27.94
C GLY A 123 6.36 -4.64 27.72
N LEU A 124 5.98 -3.80 26.75
CA LEU A 124 4.60 -3.57 26.39
C LEU A 124 3.95 -4.85 25.82
N ALA A 125 2.67 -5.06 26.15
CA ALA A 125 1.88 -6.15 25.59
C ALA A 125 1.43 -5.82 24.16
N ALA A 126 1.27 -6.85 23.33
CA ALA A 126 0.69 -6.71 22.01
C ALA A 126 -0.79 -6.29 22.10
N LEU A 127 -1.25 -5.45 21.17
CA LEU A 127 -2.64 -4.95 21.13
C LEU A 127 -3.27 -5.22 19.76
N SER A 128 -4.59 -5.43 19.73
CA SER A 128 -5.36 -5.48 18.49
C SER A 128 -6.00 -4.11 18.23
N PRO A 129 -5.62 -3.36 17.18
CA PRO A 129 -6.24 -2.08 16.87
C PRO A 129 -7.74 -2.21 16.55
N THR A 130 -8.18 -3.36 16.02
CA THR A 130 -9.60 -3.70 15.88
C THR A 130 -10.32 -3.67 17.23
N HIS A 131 -9.80 -4.38 18.24
CA HIS A 131 -10.45 -4.43 19.55
C HIS A 131 -10.40 -3.07 20.25
N LEU A 132 -9.32 -2.31 20.06
CA LEU A 132 -9.21 -0.95 20.59
C LEU A 132 -10.27 -0.03 20.00
N LEU A 133 -10.45 -0.04 18.68
CA LEU A 133 -11.47 0.77 18.01
C LEU A 133 -12.88 0.38 18.48
N LEU A 134 -13.19 -0.92 18.50
CA LEU A 134 -14.50 -1.40 18.95
C LEU A 134 -14.78 -1.05 20.42
N GLN A 135 -13.79 -1.17 21.29
CA GLN A 135 -13.92 -0.78 22.68
C GLN A 135 -14.08 0.74 22.83
N ALA A 136 -13.36 1.53 22.03
CA ALA A 136 -13.53 2.97 21.98
C ALA A 136 -14.96 3.34 21.58
N LEU A 137 -15.55 2.67 20.59
CA LEU A 137 -16.93 2.93 20.17
C LEU A 137 -17.95 2.50 21.23
N ALA A 138 -17.72 1.37 21.90
CA ALA A 138 -18.67 0.78 22.85
C ALA A 138 -18.69 1.44 24.24
N THR A 139 -17.64 2.17 24.61
CA THR A 139 -17.59 2.89 25.89
C THR A 139 -18.15 4.32 25.76
N ASP A 140 -18.76 4.84 26.83
CA ASP A 140 -19.12 6.26 26.93
C ASP A 140 -17.89 7.17 27.13
N GLN A 141 -16.71 6.59 27.37
CA GLN A 141 -15.48 7.34 27.56
C GLN A 141 -14.96 7.93 26.23
N ILE A 142 -14.98 9.26 26.14
CA ILE A 142 -14.32 10.00 25.06
C ILE A 142 -12.80 9.97 25.24
N GLY A 143 -12.06 9.75 24.15
CA GLY A 143 -10.60 9.77 24.11
C GLY A 143 -9.97 8.46 24.58
N PHE A 144 -10.67 7.34 24.43
CA PHE A 144 -10.16 6.02 24.78
C PHE A 144 -8.88 5.67 23.99
N LEU A 145 -8.84 6.00 22.70
CA LEU A 145 -7.67 5.76 21.85
C LEU A 145 -6.48 6.62 22.30
N VAL A 146 -6.72 7.89 22.60
CA VAL A 146 -5.69 8.82 23.11
C VAL A 146 -5.14 8.35 24.45
N ALA A 147 -6.01 7.91 25.37
CA ALA A 147 -5.58 7.38 26.66
C ALA A 147 -4.72 6.12 26.51
N THR A 148 -5.06 5.25 25.55
CA THR A 148 -4.25 4.05 25.27
C THR A 148 -2.90 4.40 24.67
N TYR A 149 -2.87 5.30 23.68
CA TYR A 149 -1.65 5.83 23.07
C TYR A 149 -0.74 6.50 24.11
N GLY A 150 -1.31 7.33 25.00
CA GLY A 150 -0.59 7.99 26.09
C GLY A 150 0.09 7.00 27.04
N ARG A 151 -0.61 5.93 27.44
CA ARG A 151 -0.01 4.87 28.28
C ARG A 151 1.17 4.18 27.60
N TRP A 152 1.04 3.87 26.30
CA TRP A 152 2.15 3.30 25.53
C TRP A 152 3.36 4.23 25.50
N LYS A 153 3.11 5.52 25.22
CA LYS A 153 4.13 6.57 25.19
C LYS A 153 4.85 6.71 26.52
N GLU A 154 4.12 6.72 27.63
CA GLU A 154 4.69 6.79 28.97
C GLU A 154 5.60 5.59 29.29
N VAL A 155 5.18 4.37 28.97
CA VAL A 155 6.01 3.16 29.20
C VAL A 155 7.29 3.20 28.37
N VAL A 156 7.19 3.54 27.08
CA VAL A 156 8.36 3.67 26.19
C VAL A 156 9.31 4.76 26.69
N GLN A 157 8.79 5.92 27.06
CA GLN A 157 9.60 7.03 27.59
C GLN A 157 10.27 6.65 28.91
N ALA A 158 9.57 5.96 29.80
CA ALA A 158 10.13 5.48 31.06
C ALA A 158 11.23 4.43 30.85
N TYR A 159 11.09 3.56 29.84
CA TYR A 159 12.13 2.60 29.49
C TYR A 159 13.34 3.30 28.85
N ALA A 160 13.15 4.22 27.91
CA ALA A 160 14.22 5.00 27.28
C ALA A 160 14.98 5.86 28.29
N ALA A 161 14.31 6.45 29.28
CA ALA A 161 14.96 7.20 30.35
C ALA A 161 15.93 6.35 31.19
N GLN A 162 15.68 5.05 31.29
CA GLN A 162 16.54 4.08 31.97
C GLN A 162 17.60 3.47 31.04
N HIS A 163 17.44 3.60 29.73
CA HIS A 163 18.31 3.01 28.70
C HIS A 163 18.65 4.07 27.62
N PRO A 164 19.59 4.99 27.88
CA PRO A 164 19.84 6.15 27.00
C PRO A 164 20.28 5.80 25.57
N ASP A 165 20.88 4.63 25.36
CA ASP A 165 21.31 4.14 24.05
C ASP A 165 20.21 3.38 23.30
N TRP A 166 19.01 3.26 23.89
CA TRP A 166 17.86 2.58 23.30
C TRP A 166 16.82 3.57 22.79
N SER A 167 16.26 3.25 21.63
CA SER A 167 15.03 3.83 21.11
C SER A 167 14.17 2.72 20.51
N PRO A 168 12.83 2.85 20.53
CA PRO A 168 11.95 1.83 19.96
C PRO A 168 12.21 1.69 18.46
N VAL A 169 12.41 0.46 17.99
CA VAL A 169 12.63 0.18 16.57
C VAL A 169 11.34 -0.29 15.92
N LYS A 170 10.77 0.52 15.02
CA LYS A 170 9.60 0.19 14.21
C LYS A 170 10.01 -0.55 12.93
N GLU A 171 9.39 -1.70 12.67
CA GLU A 171 9.40 -2.36 11.36
C GLU A 171 8.72 -1.46 10.34
N ARG A 172 9.38 -1.22 9.22
CA ARG A 172 8.92 -0.30 8.18
C ARG A 172 7.68 -0.83 7.46
N THR A 173 6.79 0.08 7.11
CA THR A 173 5.43 -0.18 6.60
C THR A 173 5.10 0.76 5.42
N LEU A 174 4.00 0.51 4.67
CA LEU A 174 3.54 1.48 3.65
C LEU A 174 3.28 2.89 4.22
N ALA A 175 2.93 2.99 5.50
CA ALA A 175 2.68 4.26 6.19
C ALA A 175 3.94 5.13 6.36
N ASP A 176 5.12 4.53 6.16
CA ASP A 176 6.41 5.19 6.15
C ASP A 176 6.84 5.60 4.72
N GLY A 177 5.94 5.42 3.74
CA GLY A 177 6.21 5.67 2.31
C GLY A 177 6.97 4.55 1.61
N LEU A 178 7.06 3.35 2.20
CA LEU A 178 7.87 2.25 1.69
C LEU A 178 7.01 1.09 1.20
N PHE A 179 7.13 0.75 -0.08
CA PHE A 179 6.46 -0.39 -0.66
C PHE A 179 7.25 -1.67 -0.41
N SER A 180 6.68 -2.65 0.30
CA SER A 180 7.39 -3.91 0.57
C SER A 180 7.91 -4.56 -0.71
N SER A 181 9.22 -4.81 -0.80
CA SER A 181 9.79 -5.52 -1.95
C SER A 181 9.10 -6.87 -2.08
N PRO A 182 8.43 -7.16 -3.21
CA PRO A 182 7.83 -8.48 -3.39
C PRO A 182 8.94 -9.54 -3.47
N PRO A 183 8.62 -10.80 -3.13
CA PRO A 183 9.58 -11.90 -3.26
C PRO A 183 10.01 -12.08 -4.72
N PRO A 184 11.15 -12.75 -4.97
CA PRO A 184 11.54 -13.16 -6.32
C PRO A 184 10.42 -13.89 -7.05
N SER A 185 10.30 -13.66 -8.36
CA SER A 185 9.19 -14.18 -9.17
C SER A 185 9.72 -14.80 -10.46
N SER A 186 9.52 -16.11 -10.63
CA SER A 186 9.85 -16.79 -11.88
C SER A 186 9.07 -16.22 -13.06
N THR A 187 7.85 -15.72 -12.83
CA THR A 187 7.06 -15.01 -13.86
C THR A 187 7.77 -13.74 -14.34
N LEU A 188 8.39 -12.99 -13.42
CA LEU A 188 9.21 -11.82 -13.77
C LEU A 188 10.46 -12.24 -14.54
N ASP A 189 11.19 -13.23 -14.01
CA ASP A 189 12.44 -13.70 -14.61
C ASP A 189 12.21 -14.19 -16.05
N ASP A 190 11.14 -14.97 -16.26
CA ASP A 190 10.76 -15.46 -17.58
C ASP A 190 10.33 -14.33 -18.52
N TRP A 191 9.63 -13.31 -18.01
CA TRP A 191 9.24 -12.15 -18.81
C TRP A 191 10.46 -11.30 -19.21
N LEU A 192 11.34 -10.96 -18.27
CA LEU A 192 12.57 -10.22 -18.53
C LEU A 192 13.46 -10.96 -19.54
N ALA A 193 13.68 -12.27 -19.35
CA ALA A 193 14.47 -13.07 -20.29
C ALA A 193 13.87 -13.12 -21.70
N ARG A 194 12.54 -13.07 -21.83
CA ARG A 194 11.87 -12.94 -23.14
C ARG A 194 12.08 -11.55 -23.74
N GLN A 195 11.93 -10.49 -22.95
CA GLN A 195 12.10 -9.12 -23.45
C GLN A 195 13.54 -8.85 -23.86
N GLU A 196 14.53 -9.20 -23.03
CA GLU A 196 15.96 -9.05 -23.34
C GLU A 196 16.35 -9.72 -24.67
N ARG A 197 15.80 -10.90 -24.92
CA ARG A 197 16.04 -11.63 -26.18
C ARG A 197 15.37 -11.00 -27.40
N ARG A 198 14.16 -10.45 -27.24
CA ARG A 198 13.34 -9.96 -28.36
C ARG A 198 13.55 -8.47 -28.65
N PHE A 199 14.02 -7.72 -27.66
CA PHE A 199 14.11 -6.27 -27.73
C PHE A 199 14.98 -5.75 -28.89
N PRO A 200 16.16 -6.33 -29.21
CA PRO A 200 16.97 -5.86 -30.34
C PRO A 200 16.23 -5.92 -31.69
N ASP A 201 15.53 -7.02 -31.96
CA ASP A 201 14.76 -7.18 -33.20
C ASP A 201 13.54 -6.25 -33.22
N TRP A 202 12.86 -6.11 -32.09
CA TRP A 202 11.75 -5.16 -31.95
C TRP A 202 12.21 -3.73 -32.20
N ALA A 203 13.27 -3.27 -31.55
CA ALA A 203 13.81 -1.92 -31.68
C ALA A 203 14.20 -1.63 -33.13
N ALA A 204 14.88 -2.57 -33.80
CA ALA A 204 15.22 -2.45 -35.22
C ALA A 204 13.98 -2.36 -36.13
N SER A 205 12.91 -3.09 -35.80
CA SER A 205 11.66 -3.07 -36.58
C SER A 205 10.90 -1.75 -36.51
N THR A 206 11.11 -0.95 -35.45
CA THR A 206 10.42 0.34 -35.28
C THR A 206 10.89 1.41 -36.27
N GLY A 207 12.13 1.30 -36.76
CA GLY A 207 12.81 2.35 -37.53
C GLY A 207 13.18 3.60 -36.71
N GLU A 208 12.90 3.62 -35.40
CA GLU A 208 13.23 4.71 -34.49
C GLU A 208 14.57 4.45 -33.78
N ASN A 209 15.34 5.51 -33.51
CA ASN A 209 16.57 5.37 -32.70
C ASN A 209 16.23 5.35 -31.20
N LEU A 210 16.04 4.16 -30.63
CA LEU A 210 15.76 3.93 -29.21
C LEU A 210 17.06 3.58 -28.45
N ASP A 211 17.83 4.62 -28.12
CA ASP A 211 19.21 4.55 -27.60
C ASP A 211 19.33 4.71 -26.07
N TYR A 212 18.22 4.61 -25.35
CA TYR A 212 18.11 4.90 -23.93
C TYR A 212 18.52 6.33 -23.51
N SER A 213 18.52 7.29 -24.44
CA SER A 213 18.61 8.71 -24.08
C SER A 213 17.24 9.24 -23.60
N PRO A 214 17.18 10.27 -22.74
CA PRO A 214 15.91 10.91 -22.40
C PRO A 214 15.10 11.37 -23.62
N ASP A 215 15.75 11.77 -24.72
CA ASP A 215 15.07 12.22 -25.95
C ASP A 215 14.41 11.07 -26.72
N SER A 216 14.89 9.84 -26.52
CA SER A 216 14.25 8.64 -27.09
C SER A 216 12.85 8.37 -26.53
N LEU A 217 12.52 8.90 -25.33
CA LEU A 217 11.18 8.79 -24.77
C LEU A 217 10.12 9.54 -25.58
N ASN A 218 10.49 10.69 -26.18
CA ASN A 218 9.59 11.41 -27.07
C ASN A 218 9.30 10.61 -28.35
N ARG A 219 10.31 9.88 -28.86
CA ARG A 219 10.16 8.97 -30.01
C ARG A 219 9.29 7.76 -29.65
N LEU A 220 9.51 7.17 -28.47
CA LEU A 220 8.66 6.11 -27.95
C LEU A 220 7.21 6.56 -27.82
N ALA A 221 6.96 7.73 -27.22
CA ALA A 221 5.62 8.29 -27.06
C ALA A 221 4.90 8.47 -28.40
N ALA A 222 5.58 9.07 -29.38
CA ALA A 222 5.04 9.23 -30.73
C ALA A 222 4.76 7.89 -31.43
N LEU A 223 5.64 6.89 -31.24
CA LEU A 223 5.47 5.55 -31.80
C LEU A 223 4.26 4.84 -31.18
N VAL A 224 4.09 4.92 -29.85
CA VAL A 224 2.95 4.31 -29.14
C VAL A 224 1.64 4.97 -29.59
N LEU A 225 1.57 6.29 -29.68
CA LEU A 225 0.38 7.00 -30.18
C LEU A 225 0.08 6.70 -31.65
N ARG A 226 1.08 6.30 -32.44
CA ARG A 226 0.91 5.89 -33.84
C ARG A 226 0.36 4.47 -33.98
N VAL A 227 0.83 3.53 -33.15
CA VAL A 227 0.44 2.10 -33.22
C VAL A 227 -0.83 1.82 -32.42
N ALA A 228 -0.99 2.43 -31.26
CA ALA A 228 -2.11 2.26 -30.34
C ALA A 228 -2.65 3.64 -29.90
N PRO A 229 -3.39 4.35 -30.78
CA PRO A 229 -3.84 5.73 -30.53
C PRO A 229 -4.94 5.86 -29.48
N THR A 230 -5.61 4.77 -29.10
CA THR A 230 -6.68 4.77 -28.09
C THR A 230 -6.43 3.72 -27.02
N VAL A 231 -7.11 3.82 -25.87
CA VAL A 231 -6.99 2.84 -24.78
C VAL A 231 -7.45 1.46 -25.26
N GLU A 232 -8.48 1.40 -26.10
CA GLU A 232 -8.97 0.16 -26.70
C GLU A 232 -7.90 -0.47 -27.59
N ALA A 233 -7.24 0.31 -28.46
CA ALA A 233 -6.15 -0.17 -29.29
C ALA A 233 -4.92 -0.58 -28.46
N PHE A 234 -4.67 0.09 -27.33
CA PHE A 234 -3.60 -0.25 -26.38
C PHE A 234 -3.86 -1.60 -25.68
N HIS A 235 -5.13 -1.93 -25.43
CA HIS A 235 -5.54 -3.20 -24.81
C HIS A 235 -5.80 -4.31 -25.83
N ASP A 236 -5.81 -3.99 -27.13
CA ASP A 236 -6.06 -4.97 -28.18
C ASP A 236 -4.94 -6.03 -28.23
N PRO A 237 -5.27 -7.33 -28.16
CA PRO A 237 -4.29 -8.41 -28.28
C PRO A 237 -3.40 -8.34 -29.52
N VAL A 238 -3.85 -7.71 -30.61
CA VAL A 238 -3.03 -7.52 -31.82
C VAL A 238 -1.80 -6.66 -31.57
N ASN A 239 -1.87 -5.75 -30.59
CA ASN A 239 -0.80 -4.82 -30.22
C ASN A 239 -0.02 -5.28 -28.98
N ALA A 240 -0.38 -6.41 -28.37
CA ALA A 240 0.19 -6.85 -27.10
C ALA A 240 1.72 -6.98 -27.13
N GLU A 241 2.29 -7.61 -28.16
CA GLU A 241 3.75 -7.74 -28.27
C GLU A 241 4.46 -6.39 -28.41
N PHE A 242 3.83 -5.42 -29.08
CA PHE A 242 4.36 -4.07 -29.21
C PHE A 242 4.31 -3.32 -27.87
N VAL A 243 3.18 -3.39 -27.17
CA VAL A 243 2.97 -2.74 -25.87
C VAL A 243 3.90 -3.33 -24.80
N ASP A 244 4.13 -4.64 -24.83
CA ASP A 244 5.06 -5.33 -23.95
C ASP A 244 6.49 -4.78 -24.11
N ALA A 245 6.99 -4.69 -25.35
CA ALA A 245 8.33 -4.20 -25.63
C ALA A 245 8.47 -2.69 -25.35
N ALA A 246 7.44 -1.89 -25.62
CA ALA A 246 7.42 -0.47 -25.27
C ALA A 246 7.45 -0.26 -23.75
N SER A 247 6.70 -1.07 -22.99
CA SER A 247 6.68 -1.05 -21.53
C SER A 247 8.03 -1.48 -20.95
N TYR A 248 8.65 -2.50 -21.52
CA TYR A 248 10.01 -2.93 -21.17
C TYR A 248 11.03 -1.80 -21.39
N TYR A 249 11.00 -1.15 -22.56
CA TYR A 249 11.92 -0.05 -22.86
C TYR A 249 11.79 1.11 -21.87
N LEU A 250 10.56 1.53 -21.56
CA LEU A 250 10.32 2.59 -20.57
C LEU A 250 10.79 2.17 -19.17
N GLY A 251 10.55 0.92 -18.77
CA GLY A 251 11.05 0.43 -17.48
C GLY A 251 12.57 0.38 -17.39
N GLU A 252 13.24 -0.06 -18.46
CA GLU A 252 14.70 -0.02 -18.56
C GLU A 252 15.27 1.40 -18.49
N MET A 253 14.58 2.38 -19.11
CA MET A 253 14.92 3.79 -18.95
C MET A 253 14.86 4.22 -17.48
N LEU A 254 13.77 3.91 -16.78
CA LEU A 254 13.60 4.25 -15.35
C LEU A 254 14.68 3.60 -14.47
N CYS A 255 15.02 2.32 -14.72
CA CYS A 255 16.10 1.61 -14.03
C CYS A 255 17.48 2.22 -14.27
N ARG A 256 17.74 2.77 -15.47
CA ARG A 256 19.01 3.43 -15.81
C ARG A 256 19.10 4.84 -15.26
N GLY A 257 17.96 5.52 -15.15
CA GLY A 257 17.87 6.92 -14.72
C GLY A 257 18.03 7.10 -13.21
N TYR A 258 17.53 6.17 -12.40
CA TYR A 258 17.61 6.25 -10.94
C TYR A 258 17.68 4.84 -10.31
N PRO A 259 18.43 4.62 -9.20
CA PRO A 259 18.55 3.33 -8.53
C PRO A 259 17.20 2.65 -8.24
N SER A 260 16.82 1.71 -9.10
CA SER A 260 15.55 1.00 -9.06
C SER A 260 15.66 -0.38 -9.72
N ARG A 261 14.64 -1.22 -9.54
CA ARG A 261 14.61 -2.61 -10.00
C ARG A 261 13.23 -3.00 -10.50
N TRP A 262 13.19 -3.98 -11.40
CA TRP A 262 11.95 -4.64 -11.78
C TRP A 262 11.39 -5.47 -10.64
N VAL A 263 10.07 -5.42 -10.46
CA VAL A 263 9.33 -6.24 -9.50
C VAL A 263 8.02 -6.74 -10.11
N TYR A 264 7.54 -7.90 -9.64
CA TYR A 264 6.24 -8.43 -10.02
C TYR A 264 5.23 -8.20 -8.92
N ARG A 265 4.11 -7.55 -9.27
CA ARG A 265 2.96 -7.34 -8.39
C ARG A 265 1.70 -7.66 -9.17
N ASP A 266 0.87 -8.54 -8.64
CA ASP A 266 -0.43 -8.86 -9.27
C ASP A 266 -1.44 -7.74 -8.99
N LEU A 267 -1.30 -6.65 -9.75
CA LEU A 267 -1.98 -5.35 -9.60
C LEU A 267 -2.43 -4.82 -10.98
N ARG A 268 -2.89 -5.72 -11.84
CA ARG A 268 -3.47 -5.36 -13.14
C ARG A 268 -4.97 -5.11 -12.98
N ASP A 269 -5.49 -4.12 -13.71
CA ASP A 269 -6.92 -3.89 -13.78
C ASP A 269 -7.60 -4.92 -14.70
N GLU A 270 -8.92 -5.01 -14.64
CA GLU A 270 -9.67 -5.86 -15.57
C GLU A 270 -9.48 -5.36 -17.02
N GLY A 271 -9.00 -6.26 -17.89
CA GLY A 271 -8.70 -5.95 -19.29
C GLY A 271 -7.25 -5.53 -19.56
N ASP A 272 -6.42 -5.34 -18.53
CA ASP A 272 -4.99 -5.08 -18.69
C ASP A 272 -4.22 -6.34 -19.14
N SER A 273 -3.16 -6.14 -19.94
CA SER A 273 -2.16 -7.17 -20.22
C SER A 273 -1.48 -7.64 -18.94
N ILE A 274 -0.95 -8.88 -18.93
CA ILE A 274 -0.07 -9.36 -17.86
C ILE A 274 1.12 -8.43 -17.62
N THR A 275 1.53 -7.67 -18.66
CA THR A 275 2.62 -6.70 -18.56
C THR A 275 2.35 -5.60 -17.54
N ALA A 276 1.09 -5.29 -17.26
CA ALA A 276 0.70 -4.35 -16.22
C ALA A 276 1.19 -4.77 -14.81
N ASN A 277 1.49 -6.05 -14.60
CA ASN A 277 2.01 -6.57 -13.33
C ASN A 277 3.52 -6.37 -13.12
N PHE A 278 4.27 -6.01 -14.17
CA PHE A 278 5.71 -5.73 -14.05
C PHE A 278 5.91 -4.23 -13.78
N LYS A 279 6.45 -3.93 -12.61
CA LYS A 279 6.63 -2.57 -12.09
C LYS A 279 8.11 -2.27 -11.91
N ILE A 280 8.44 -0.99 -11.84
CA ILE A 280 9.75 -0.48 -11.40
C ILE A 280 9.62 0.00 -9.97
N GLN A 281 10.47 -0.48 -9.07
CA GLN A 281 10.49 -0.08 -7.67
C GLN A 281 11.85 0.52 -7.32
N LEU A 282 11.85 1.65 -6.61
CA LEU A 282 13.06 2.27 -6.10
C LEU A 282 13.82 1.32 -5.18
N ASN A 283 15.15 1.36 -5.22
CA ASN A 283 16.00 0.46 -4.43
C ASN A 283 15.95 0.72 -2.92
N ASP A 284 15.52 1.92 -2.52
CA ASP A 284 15.25 2.28 -1.13
C ASP A 284 13.82 1.96 -0.68
N ASP A 285 13.02 1.37 -1.57
CA ASP A 285 11.61 1.04 -1.42
C ASP A 285 10.65 2.24 -1.31
N GLY A 286 11.12 3.48 -1.53
CA GLY A 286 10.36 4.73 -1.40
C GLY A 286 9.23 4.93 -2.41
N GLY A 287 9.12 4.07 -3.42
CA GLY A 287 8.18 4.24 -4.51
C GLY A 287 8.21 3.10 -5.50
N PHE A 288 7.10 2.90 -6.20
CA PHE A 288 7.08 2.10 -7.43
C PHE A 288 6.20 2.74 -8.49
N THR A 289 6.40 2.34 -9.73
CA THR A 289 5.65 2.80 -10.89
C THR A 289 5.46 1.68 -11.91
N GLY A 290 4.43 1.79 -12.75
CA GLY A 290 4.13 0.81 -13.79
C GLY A 290 4.35 1.38 -15.18
N PRO A 291 5.40 0.96 -15.92
CA PRO A 291 5.64 1.43 -17.29
C PRO A 291 4.42 1.28 -18.20
N TYR A 292 3.71 0.15 -18.10
CA TYR A 292 2.46 -0.10 -18.84
C TYR A 292 1.40 0.98 -18.55
N HIS A 293 1.17 1.32 -17.28
CA HIS A 293 0.16 2.30 -16.86
C HIS A 293 0.57 3.74 -17.23
N LEU A 294 1.86 4.06 -17.23
CA LEU A 294 2.36 5.34 -17.73
C LEU A 294 2.05 5.52 -19.22
N LEU A 295 2.31 4.48 -20.03
CA LEU A 295 1.99 4.50 -21.46
C LEU A 295 0.47 4.54 -21.71
N SER A 296 -0.33 3.72 -21.01
CA SER A 296 -1.79 3.73 -21.11
C SER A 296 -2.37 5.11 -20.73
N ARG A 297 -1.84 5.75 -19.69
CA ARG A 297 -2.26 7.10 -19.26
C ARG A 297 -1.87 8.17 -20.29
N MET A 298 -0.68 8.06 -20.89
CA MET A 298 -0.25 8.92 -22.00
C MET A 298 -1.21 8.82 -23.19
N VAL A 299 -1.60 7.59 -23.59
CA VAL A 299 -2.58 7.35 -24.66
C VAL A 299 -3.96 7.91 -24.29
N ARG A 300 -4.47 7.60 -23.09
CA ARG A 300 -5.77 8.08 -22.60
C ARG A 300 -5.89 9.60 -22.61
N ARG A 301 -4.82 10.30 -22.26
CA ARG A 301 -4.76 11.78 -22.24
C ARG A 301 -4.39 12.39 -23.59
N ASN A 302 -3.94 11.57 -24.54
CA ASN A 302 -3.34 12.00 -25.80
C ASN A 302 -2.24 13.06 -25.59
N ASP A 303 -1.39 12.85 -24.58
CA ASP A 303 -0.33 13.77 -24.18
C ASP A 303 1.05 13.12 -24.37
N PRO A 304 1.74 13.37 -25.50
CA PRO A 304 3.03 12.76 -25.78
C PRO A 304 4.14 13.18 -24.80
N ASN A 305 3.96 14.27 -24.06
CA ASN A 305 4.97 14.74 -23.09
C ASN A 305 4.86 14.03 -21.74
N HIS A 306 3.74 13.33 -21.47
CA HIS A 306 3.48 12.72 -20.17
C HIS A 306 4.59 11.78 -19.71
N THR A 307 5.04 10.90 -20.60
CA THR A 307 6.09 9.90 -20.30
C THR A 307 7.43 10.57 -20.02
N ARG A 308 7.79 11.60 -20.79
CA ARG A 308 9.06 12.32 -20.59
C ARG A 308 9.05 13.14 -19.30
N ALA A 309 7.96 13.86 -19.03
CA ALA A 309 7.80 14.64 -17.81
C ALA A 309 7.87 13.74 -16.56
N TYR A 310 7.25 12.56 -16.60
CA TYR A 310 7.34 11.60 -15.50
C TYR A 310 8.76 11.07 -15.31
N TYR A 311 9.46 10.76 -16.40
CA TYR A 311 10.87 10.33 -16.32
C TYR A 311 11.77 11.41 -15.72
N ASP A 312 11.62 12.67 -16.14
CA ASP A 312 12.44 13.77 -15.61
C ASP A 312 12.21 13.99 -14.11
N ASP A 313 10.97 13.82 -13.62
CA ASP A 313 10.63 13.84 -12.19
C ASP A 313 11.24 12.63 -11.44
N TRP A 314 11.13 11.43 -12.02
CA TRP A 314 11.65 10.19 -11.44
C TRP A 314 13.17 10.19 -11.21
N VAL A 315 13.92 10.90 -12.05
CA VAL A 315 15.40 10.95 -11.98
C VAL A 315 15.95 12.19 -11.27
N SER A 316 15.07 13.08 -10.79
CA SER A 316 15.45 14.32 -10.09
C SER A 316 15.87 14.09 -8.64
#